data_AF-A0A6L7ID19-F1
#
_entry.id   AF-A0A6L7ID19-F1
#
_cell.length_a   1.000
_cell.length_b   1.000
_cell.length_c   1.000
_cell.angle_alpha   90.00
_cell.angle_beta   90.00
_cell.angle_gamma   90.00
#
_symmetry.space_group_name_H-M   'P 1'
#
loop_
_entity.id
_entity.type
_entity.pdbx_description
1 polymer ?
#
loop_
_entity_poly.entity_id
_entity_poly.type
_entity_poly.pdbx_seq_one_letter_code
_entity_poly.pdbx_strand_id
1 'polypeptide(L)'
;MQKINQFNQYLLEKYPTIWNTRIVWMLLGSLAVHILFFVIGYLSHIDPVSLQKYSVKNDYYTDGVIFIHLIISILMIVGWLLMMFKNNAFKNFYPSSKGKLFVQFVQYFIIIFASTTFFFSYMVGFRLFINQKYSDEEMSKNIDIINRVHPFLSQNLESYTLENRLFPKPFNDLYCETDIDDIDRNKKYFVYYDRVYQFNSVYSKTSFKRNKKNEFIIPEPEASLKTPIAYSDTKEKSQIFYFKKEVVDVSPYIKTTGLTYYNFSNILYDHNFQAYDDGVSGIEIDYYYNKDSPDHTLKNKKAIINQKTAELLDRKNPAELEKLLTDFLVISKKYRVKNNLEAKSWVKMIYTPQNPDFEVRYFIKDYQPRINEDDEYYDSDIVVDSVSNAIDEYGNIVTDSVKIRQFNPEINNQVSPQDYFKNNVTDYYYCTDHMKELLENVDRVKNEDFFSENVHIYIWIAFFLSTFIFSFRITGLKSLMFSVISAGLLVLAITLVIVMYTAVTGLKEEFFVLYFLLLVSLVILLIPIFKIESLSKVVSSIFVNISMNGFVLFLLLIFGIINMHQKAMCGVEIYDSYDISQTKTCVTVFDYLGLGISYILLLGGFIFMYFYTSVLQRWKAMPE
;
A
#
# COMPACT_ATOMS: atom_id res chain seq x y z
N MET A 1 -24.53 -42.76 12.02
CA MET A 1 -23.68 -43.66 11.21
C MET A 1 -24.43 -44.36 10.06
N GLN A 2 -25.60 -44.96 10.27
CA GLN A 2 -26.32 -45.72 9.22
C GLN A 2 -26.68 -44.90 7.96
N LYS A 3 -27.15 -43.65 8.12
CA LYS A 3 -27.43 -42.72 7.00
C LYS A 3 -26.17 -42.31 6.20
N ILE A 4 -25.03 -42.14 6.87
CA ILE A 4 -23.75 -41.82 6.22
C ILE A 4 -23.28 -42.99 5.35
N ASN A 5 -23.45 -44.22 5.85
CA ASN A 5 -23.09 -45.42 5.11
C ASN A 5 -24.00 -45.59 3.87
N GLN A 6 -25.31 -45.37 4.02
CA GLN A 6 -26.25 -45.38 2.89
C GLN A 6 -25.89 -44.33 1.82
N PHE A 7 -25.55 -43.10 2.23
CA PHE A 7 -25.14 -42.06 1.29
C PHE A 7 -23.80 -42.35 0.60
N ASN A 8 -22.82 -42.87 1.34
CA ASN A 8 -21.55 -43.32 0.76
C ASN A 8 -21.75 -44.47 -0.24
N GLN A 9 -22.68 -45.40 0.03
CA GLN A 9 -23.03 -46.48 -0.88
C GLN A 9 -23.68 -45.91 -2.17
N TYR A 10 -24.62 -44.98 -2.02
CA TYR A 10 -25.24 -44.29 -3.16
C TYR A 10 -24.19 -43.57 -4.04
N LEU A 11 -23.27 -42.83 -3.44
CA LEU A 11 -22.19 -42.16 -4.17
C LEU A 11 -21.28 -43.16 -4.89
N LEU A 12 -20.96 -44.29 -4.26
CA LEU A 12 -20.15 -45.34 -4.89
C LEU A 12 -20.84 -45.91 -6.13
N GLU A 13 -22.14 -46.19 -6.04
CA GLU A 13 -22.91 -46.83 -7.11
C GLU A 13 -23.26 -45.89 -8.27
N LYS A 14 -23.58 -44.62 -7.98
CA LYS A 14 -24.08 -43.66 -8.98
C LYS A 14 -23.03 -42.63 -9.42
N TYR A 15 -22.12 -42.23 -8.53
CA TYR A 15 -21.14 -41.18 -8.77
C TYR A 15 -19.72 -41.58 -8.32
N PRO A 16 -19.13 -42.62 -8.93
CA PRO A 16 -17.89 -43.24 -8.46
C PRO A 16 -16.69 -42.28 -8.44
N THR A 17 -16.66 -41.27 -9.33
CA THR A 17 -15.61 -40.23 -9.32
C THR A 17 -15.70 -39.35 -8.08
N ILE A 18 -16.90 -38.87 -7.75
CA ILE A 18 -17.21 -38.06 -6.56
C ILE A 18 -16.91 -38.86 -5.28
N TRP A 19 -17.31 -40.13 -5.25
CA TRP A 19 -17.02 -41.01 -4.12
C TRP A 19 -15.52 -41.23 -3.91
N ASN A 20 -14.79 -41.50 -5.00
CA ASN A 20 -13.37 -41.80 -4.95
C ASN A 20 -12.53 -40.60 -4.50
N THR A 21 -12.85 -39.38 -4.98
CA THR A 21 -12.12 -38.17 -4.56
C THR A 21 -12.53 -37.68 -3.18
N ARG A 22 -13.62 -38.21 -2.60
CA ARG A 22 -14.16 -37.79 -1.29
C ARG A 22 -14.50 -36.29 -1.23
N ILE A 23 -14.73 -35.65 -2.39
CA ILE A 23 -14.94 -34.20 -2.49
C ILE A 23 -16.08 -33.69 -1.61
N VAL A 24 -17.19 -34.43 -1.50
CA VAL A 24 -18.34 -34.02 -0.67
C VAL A 24 -17.92 -33.83 0.79
N TRP A 25 -17.15 -34.77 1.33
CA TRP A 25 -16.68 -34.70 2.72
C TRP A 25 -15.64 -33.61 2.92
N MET A 26 -14.77 -33.40 1.93
CA MET A 26 -13.79 -32.32 1.97
C MET A 26 -14.44 -30.95 1.94
N LEU A 27 -15.43 -30.73 1.07
CA LEU A 27 -16.15 -29.46 1.01
C LEU A 27 -16.95 -29.18 2.29
N LEU A 28 -17.56 -30.21 2.89
CA LEU A 28 -18.24 -30.05 4.18
C LEU A 28 -17.26 -29.74 5.32
N GLY A 29 -16.10 -30.40 5.35
CA GLY A 29 -15.04 -30.12 6.32
C GLY A 29 -14.47 -28.70 6.14
N SER A 30 -14.13 -28.32 4.91
CA SER A 30 -13.68 -26.98 4.55
C SER A 30 -14.70 -25.93 4.95
N LEU A 31 -16.00 -26.16 4.69
CA LEU A 31 -17.06 -25.22 5.06
C LEU A 31 -17.11 -24.98 6.58
N ALA A 32 -16.98 -26.04 7.39
CA ALA A 32 -16.93 -25.88 8.84
C ALA A 32 -15.73 -25.04 9.29
N VAL A 33 -14.56 -25.22 8.65
CA VAL A 33 -13.37 -24.41 8.94
C VAL A 33 -13.52 -22.98 8.43
N HIS A 34 -14.14 -22.75 7.27
CA HIS A 34 -14.48 -21.41 6.79
C HIS A 34 -15.38 -20.67 7.78
N ILE A 35 -16.40 -21.34 8.34
CA ILE A 35 -17.25 -20.76 9.38
C ILE A 35 -16.43 -20.41 10.63
N LEU A 36 -15.51 -21.29 11.05
CA LEU A 36 -14.61 -21.02 12.17
C LEU A 36 -13.75 -19.77 11.91
N PHE A 37 -13.09 -19.67 10.75
CA PHE A 37 -12.26 -18.51 10.41
C PHE A 37 -13.07 -17.23 10.27
N PHE A 38 -14.30 -17.30 9.77
CA PHE A 38 -15.23 -16.18 9.77
C PHE A 38 -15.52 -15.69 11.20
N VAL A 39 -15.81 -16.60 12.14
CA VAL A 39 -16.03 -16.23 13.54
C VAL A 39 -14.76 -15.63 14.15
N ILE A 40 -13.58 -16.21 13.89
CA ILE A 40 -12.30 -15.66 14.37
C ILE A 40 -12.09 -14.24 13.84
N GLY A 41 -12.32 -14.00 12.54
CA GLY A 41 -12.20 -12.66 11.96
C GLY A 41 -13.22 -11.66 12.49
N TYR A 42 -14.45 -12.11 12.76
CA TYR A 42 -15.47 -11.26 13.39
C TYR A 42 -15.10 -10.84 14.83
N LEU A 43 -14.37 -11.69 15.55
CA LEU A 43 -14.00 -11.45 16.95
C LEU A 43 -12.60 -10.83 17.13
N SER A 44 -11.73 -10.84 16.12
CA SER A 44 -10.30 -10.53 16.25
C SER A 44 -10.00 -9.10 16.71
N HIS A 45 -10.81 -8.12 16.28
CA HIS A 45 -10.62 -6.70 16.59
C HIS A 45 -11.78 -6.09 17.38
N ILE A 46 -12.39 -6.86 18.28
CA ILE A 46 -13.44 -6.35 19.18
C ILE A 46 -12.91 -5.22 20.08
N ASP A 47 -11.67 -5.34 20.54
CA ASP A 47 -11.02 -4.27 21.31
C ASP A 47 -10.57 -3.15 20.36
N PRO A 48 -11.11 -1.91 20.47
CA PRO A 48 -10.69 -0.81 19.60
C PRO A 48 -9.18 -0.51 19.70
N VAL A 49 -8.52 -0.87 20.80
CA VAL A 49 -7.06 -0.69 20.94
C VAL A 49 -6.30 -1.51 19.89
N SER A 50 -6.81 -2.66 19.45
CA SER A 50 -6.16 -3.43 18.40
C SER A 50 -6.24 -2.75 17.03
N LEU A 51 -7.12 -1.75 16.86
CA LEU A 51 -7.21 -0.94 15.64
C LEU A 51 -6.24 0.25 15.61
N GLN A 52 -5.58 0.55 16.73
CA GLN A 52 -4.66 1.69 16.87
C GLN A 52 -3.22 1.37 16.41
N LYS A 53 -2.99 0.19 15.82
CA LYS A 53 -1.67 -0.24 15.33
C LYS A 53 -1.53 0.08 13.85
N TYR A 54 -0.29 0.27 13.41
CA TYR A 54 0.00 0.37 11.99
C TYR A 54 -0.47 -0.87 11.24
N SER A 55 -1.34 -0.65 10.27
CA SER A 55 -1.76 -1.61 9.28
C SER A 55 -2.37 -2.95 9.77
N VAL A 56 -3.51 -2.90 10.46
CA VAL A 56 -4.16 -4.09 11.08
C VAL A 56 -4.62 -5.19 10.11
N LYS A 57 -4.75 -4.90 8.81
CA LYS A 57 -5.05 -5.94 7.80
C LYS A 57 -3.98 -7.04 7.79
N ASN A 58 -2.75 -6.69 8.16
CA ASN A 58 -1.61 -7.60 8.18
C ASN A 58 -1.60 -8.48 9.44
N ASP A 59 -2.44 -8.21 10.44
CA ASP A 59 -2.47 -8.97 11.71
C ASP A 59 -2.77 -10.44 11.48
N TYR A 60 -3.51 -10.78 10.41
CA TYR A 60 -3.68 -12.16 9.99
C TYR A 60 -2.34 -12.91 9.76
N TYR A 61 -1.37 -12.21 9.18
CA TYR A 61 -0.06 -12.72 8.81
C TYR A 61 0.95 -12.61 9.96
N THR A 62 0.84 -11.59 10.81
CA THR A 62 1.81 -11.30 11.88
C THR A 62 1.45 -11.91 13.23
N ASP A 63 0.17 -11.97 13.61
CA ASP A 63 -0.28 -12.47 14.91
C ASP A 63 -0.41 -14.01 14.97
N GLY A 64 0.11 -14.70 13.96
CA GLY A 64 0.20 -16.16 13.93
C GLY A 64 -1.07 -16.91 13.53
N VAL A 65 -2.16 -16.21 13.22
CA VAL A 65 -3.40 -16.81 12.69
C VAL A 65 -3.12 -17.56 11.38
N ILE A 66 -2.22 -17.04 10.54
CA ILE A 66 -1.76 -17.74 9.34
C ILE A 66 -1.12 -19.11 9.66
N PHE A 67 -0.38 -19.27 10.76
CA PHE A 67 0.20 -20.57 11.10
C PHE A 67 -0.89 -21.58 11.46
N ILE A 68 -1.92 -21.15 12.19
CA ILE A 68 -3.08 -22.00 12.49
C ILE A 68 -3.80 -22.39 11.20
N HIS A 69 -4.00 -21.44 10.28
CA HIS A 69 -4.53 -21.73 8.95
C HIS A 69 -3.70 -22.79 8.24
N LEU A 70 -2.39 -22.58 8.09
CA LEU A 70 -1.50 -23.50 7.38
C LEU A 70 -1.51 -24.91 8.01
N ILE A 71 -1.49 -25.01 9.35
CA ILE A 71 -1.57 -26.29 10.06
C ILE A 71 -2.88 -27.00 9.74
N ILE A 72 -4.02 -26.31 9.85
CA ILE A 72 -5.34 -26.91 9.57
C ILE A 72 -5.44 -27.35 8.10
N SER A 73 -5.00 -26.51 7.16
CA SER A 73 -4.96 -26.85 5.73
C SER A 73 -4.09 -28.07 5.44
N ILE A 74 -2.89 -28.14 6.01
CA ILE A 74 -1.98 -29.28 5.84
C ILE A 74 -2.61 -30.55 6.41
N LEU A 75 -3.14 -30.51 7.64
CA LEU A 75 -3.77 -31.68 8.27
C LEU A 75 -4.98 -32.17 7.47
N MET A 76 -5.81 -31.25 6.97
CA MET A 76 -6.94 -31.56 6.09
C MET A 76 -6.49 -32.22 4.78
N ILE A 77 -5.50 -31.63 4.10
CA ILE A 77 -4.99 -32.14 2.83
C ILE A 77 -4.31 -33.50 3.04
N VAL A 78 -3.48 -33.67 4.08
CA VAL A 78 -2.82 -34.95 4.38
C VAL A 78 -3.84 -36.02 4.75
N GLY A 79 -4.78 -35.72 5.64
CA GLY A 79 -5.86 -36.65 6.01
C GLY A 79 -6.69 -37.07 4.79
N TRP A 80 -7.01 -36.11 3.92
CA TRP A 80 -7.67 -36.37 2.65
C TRP A 80 -6.87 -37.28 1.73
N LEU A 81 -5.58 -37.00 1.53
CA LEU A 81 -4.69 -37.80 0.69
C LEU A 81 -4.61 -39.24 1.19
N LEU A 82 -4.48 -39.45 2.51
CA LEU A 82 -4.49 -40.79 3.11
C LEU A 82 -5.80 -41.55 2.82
N MET A 83 -6.95 -40.89 3.02
CA MET A 83 -8.26 -41.46 2.74
C MET A 83 -8.48 -41.77 1.26
N MET A 84 -8.04 -40.87 0.38
CA MET A 84 -8.17 -41.01 -1.07
C MET A 84 -7.26 -42.14 -1.58
N PHE A 85 -6.02 -42.24 -1.11
CA PHE A 85 -5.07 -43.26 -1.55
C PHE A 85 -5.38 -44.67 -1.06
N LYS A 86 -6.13 -44.80 0.06
CA LYS A 86 -6.61 -46.10 0.56
C LYS A 86 -7.42 -46.87 -0.50
N ASN A 87 -8.16 -46.16 -1.36
CA ASN A 87 -8.97 -46.75 -2.42
C ASN A 87 -8.46 -46.30 -3.80
N ASN A 88 -7.27 -46.75 -4.21
CA ASN A 88 -6.72 -46.33 -5.49
C ASN A 88 -7.36 -47.08 -6.67
N ALA A 89 -8.50 -46.58 -7.17
CA ALA A 89 -9.18 -47.13 -8.35
C ALA A 89 -8.29 -47.20 -9.61
N PHE A 90 -7.16 -46.46 -9.67
CA PHE A 90 -6.26 -46.48 -10.81
C PHE A 90 -5.25 -47.63 -10.83
N LYS A 91 -5.02 -48.32 -9.69
CA LYS A 91 -4.17 -49.51 -9.62
C LYS A 91 -4.86 -50.78 -10.16
N ASN A 92 -6.19 -50.76 -10.30
CA ASN A 92 -6.99 -51.94 -10.67
C ASN A 92 -7.55 -51.89 -12.09
N PHE A 93 -6.83 -51.31 -13.05
CA PHE A 93 -7.20 -51.28 -14.49
C PHE A 93 -8.63 -50.81 -14.80
N TYR A 94 -9.25 -49.96 -13.96
CA TYR A 94 -10.57 -49.42 -14.27
C TYR A 94 -10.48 -48.54 -15.53
N PRO A 95 -11.26 -48.81 -16.60
CA PRO A 95 -11.28 -47.95 -17.78
C PRO A 95 -11.89 -46.59 -17.41
N SER A 96 -11.03 -45.59 -17.23
CA SER A 96 -11.44 -44.20 -16.98
C SER A 96 -11.46 -43.42 -18.28
N SER A 97 -12.63 -42.96 -18.72
CA SER A 97 -12.79 -42.05 -19.86
C SER A 97 -12.04 -40.72 -19.65
N LYS A 98 -11.66 -40.04 -20.74
CA LYS A 98 -10.96 -38.73 -20.74
C LYS A 98 -11.64 -37.70 -19.85
N GLY A 99 -12.96 -37.56 -20.00
CA GLY A 99 -13.76 -36.64 -19.18
C GLY A 99 -13.68 -36.97 -17.68
N LYS A 100 -13.74 -38.25 -17.30
CA LYS A 100 -13.60 -38.66 -15.88
C LYS A 100 -12.22 -38.32 -15.31
N LEU A 101 -11.15 -38.39 -16.10
CA LEU A 101 -9.80 -37.99 -15.66
C LEU A 101 -9.74 -36.48 -15.42
N PHE A 102 -10.24 -35.69 -16.36
CA PHE A 102 -10.26 -34.23 -16.23
C PHE A 102 -11.13 -33.78 -15.05
N VAL A 103 -12.32 -34.37 -14.88
CA VAL A 103 -13.19 -34.08 -13.73
C VAL A 103 -12.50 -34.39 -12.41
N GLN A 104 -11.70 -35.44 -12.31
CA GLN A 104 -10.94 -35.72 -11.09
C GLN A 104 -9.85 -34.68 -10.82
N PHE A 105 -9.14 -34.23 -11.84
CA PHE A 105 -8.19 -33.11 -11.72
C PHE A 105 -8.89 -31.84 -11.21
N VAL A 106 -10.04 -31.48 -11.80
CA VAL A 106 -10.84 -30.32 -11.35
C VAL A 106 -11.34 -30.51 -9.91
N GLN A 107 -11.71 -31.72 -9.51
CA GLN A 107 -12.09 -32.01 -8.12
C GLN A 107 -10.91 -31.81 -7.16
N TYR A 108 -9.68 -32.18 -7.53
CA TYR A 108 -8.49 -31.92 -6.72
C TYR A 108 -8.22 -30.43 -6.57
N PHE A 109 -8.34 -29.68 -7.67
CA PHE A 109 -8.24 -28.22 -7.64
C PHE A 109 -9.25 -27.60 -6.67
N ILE A 110 -10.54 -27.97 -6.79
CA ILE A 110 -11.61 -27.46 -5.92
C ILE A 110 -11.36 -27.81 -4.44
N ILE A 111 -10.94 -29.04 -4.14
CA ILE A 111 -10.67 -29.46 -2.76
C ILE A 111 -9.53 -28.64 -2.16
N ILE A 112 -8.42 -28.49 -2.90
CA ILE A 112 -7.25 -27.76 -2.40
C ILE A 112 -7.62 -26.29 -2.23
N PHE A 113 -8.27 -25.68 -3.22
CA PHE A 113 -8.72 -24.29 -3.14
C PHE A 113 -9.62 -24.06 -1.93
N ALA A 114 -10.63 -24.90 -1.70
CA ALA A 114 -11.50 -24.81 -0.53
C ALA A 114 -10.77 -25.11 0.79
N SER A 115 -9.61 -25.76 0.77
CA SER A 115 -8.84 -26.10 1.97
C SER A 115 -7.74 -25.07 2.29
N THR A 116 -7.45 -24.14 1.38
CA THR A 116 -6.36 -23.15 1.54
C THR A 116 -6.86 -21.71 1.60
N THR A 117 -8.17 -21.47 1.47
CA THR A 117 -8.73 -20.12 1.28
C THR A 117 -9.43 -19.56 2.51
N PHE A 118 -9.11 -20.05 3.71
CA PHE A 118 -9.78 -19.63 4.95
C PHE A 118 -9.53 -18.15 5.31
N PHE A 119 -8.45 -17.56 4.78
CA PHE A 119 -8.17 -16.11 4.84
C PHE A 119 -9.36 -15.25 4.39
N PHE A 120 -10.04 -15.61 3.30
CA PHE A 120 -11.17 -14.82 2.82
C PHE A 120 -12.35 -14.84 3.79
N SER A 121 -12.62 -15.98 4.43
CA SER A 121 -13.66 -16.04 5.45
C SER A 121 -13.32 -15.19 6.67
N TYR A 122 -12.06 -15.20 7.10
CA TYR A 122 -11.56 -14.29 8.15
C TYR A 122 -11.80 -12.82 7.78
N MET A 123 -11.36 -12.39 6.58
CA MET A 123 -11.50 -11.00 6.17
C MET A 123 -12.96 -10.57 5.98
N VAL A 124 -13.83 -11.45 5.49
CA VAL A 124 -15.27 -11.20 5.43
C VAL A 124 -15.87 -11.02 6.83
N GLY A 125 -15.47 -11.85 7.80
CA GLY A 125 -15.89 -11.71 9.21
C GLY A 125 -15.43 -10.40 9.82
N PHE A 126 -14.15 -10.05 9.60
CA PHE A 126 -13.55 -8.81 10.11
C PHE A 126 -14.23 -7.56 9.52
N ARG A 127 -14.40 -7.51 8.19
CA ARG A 127 -15.13 -6.43 7.52
C ARG A 127 -16.56 -6.29 8.04
N LEU A 128 -17.27 -7.40 8.25
CA LEU A 128 -18.63 -7.37 8.77
C LEU A 128 -18.69 -6.76 10.17
N PHE A 129 -17.75 -7.14 11.05
CA PHE A 129 -17.64 -6.54 12.39
C PHE A 129 -17.40 -5.03 12.29
N ILE A 130 -16.44 -4.58 11.47
CA ILE A 130 -16.11 -3.16 11.32
C ILE A 130 -17.31 -2.36 10.79
N ASN A 131 -18.00 -2.86 9.77
CA ASN A 131 -19.20 -2.23 9.21
C ASN A 131 -20.32 -2.07 10.24
N GLN A 132 -20.50 -3.06 11.12
CA GLN A 132 -21.53 -3.01 12.16
C GLN A 132 -21.14 -2.12 13.33
N LYS A 133 -19.88 -2.18 13.76
CA LYS A 133 -19.39 -1.48 14.95
C LYS A 133 -19.15 0.01 14.70
N TYR A 134 -18.73 0.37 13.50
CA TYR A 134 -18.34 1.71 13.10
C TYR A 134 -19.14 2.14 11.86
N SER A 135 -20.43 2.46 12.02
CA SER A 135 -21.26 2.92 10.89
C SER A 135 -20.72 4.19 10.24
N ASP A 136 -20.93 4.36 8.94
CA ASP A 136 -20.43 5.53 8.18
C ASP A 136 -20.99 6.85 8.70
N GLU A 137 -22.27 6.87 9.09
CA GLU A 137 -22.93 8.04 9.67
C GLU A 137 -22.27 8.47 10.99
N GLU A 138 -22.06 7.52 11.91
CA GLU A 138 -21.41 7.82 13.17
C GLU A 138 -19.95 8.23 12.96
N MET A 139 -19.24 7.55 12.07
CA MET A 139 -17.84 7.83 11.82
C MET A 139 -17.65 9.22 11.19
N SER A 140 -18.49 9.60 10.23
CA SER A 140 -18.46 10.94 9.63
C SER A 140 -18.66 12.05 10.68
N LYS A 141 -19.62 11.87 11.60
CA LYS A 141 -19.85 12.80 12.70
C LYS A 141 -18.65 12.87 13.64
N ASN A 142 -18.07 11.72 14.01
CA ASN A 142 -16.91 11.67 14.89
C ASN A 142 -15.69 12.34 14.24
N ILE A 143 -15.47 12.14 12.94
CA ILE A 143 -14.39 12.77 12.18
C ILE A 143 -14.54 14.31 12.14
N ASP A 144 -15.75 14.86 11.96
CA ASP A 144 -15.96 16.32 12.03
C ASP A 144 -15.54 16.88 13.40
N ILE A 145 -15.94 16.22 14.50
CA ILE A 145 -15.56 16.63 15.86
C ILE A 145 -14.05 16.54 16.04
N ILE A 146 -13.43 15.43 15.64
CA ILE A 146 -11.99 15.20 15.73
C ILE A 146 -11.20 16.28 14.98
N ASN A 147 -11.56 16.56 13.72
CA ASN A 147 -10.89 17.58 12.92
C ASN A 147 -11.09 18.99 13.46
N ARG A 148 -12.24 19.29 14.08
CA ARG A 148 -12.48 20.59 14.74
C ARG A 148 -11.74 20.75 16.05
N VAL A 149 -11.36 19.66 16.72
CA VAL A 149 -10.55 19.69 17.94
C VAL A 149 -9.05 19.67 17.67
N HIS A 150 -8.63 19.13 16.52
CA HIS A 150 -7.23 19.05 16.12
C HIS A 150 -6.42 20.36 16.29
N PRO A 151 -6.94 21.55 15.96
CA PRO A 151 -6.24 22.82 16.21
C PRO A 151 -5.86 23.03 17.68
N PHE A 152 -6.60 22.46 18.62
CA PHE A 152 -6.42 22.69 20.06
C PHE A 152 -5.54 21.64 20.73
N LEU A 153 -5.04 20.65 19.99
CA LEU A 153 -4.09 19.66 20.51
C LEU A 153 -2.69 20.27 20.71
N SER A 154 -2.27 21.26 19.92
CA SER A 154 -1.01 21.99 20.14
C SER A 154 0.20 21.06 20.29
N GLN A 155 0.34 20.12 19.34
CA GLN A 155 1.41 19.11 19.35
C GLN A 155 2.58 19.46 18.41
N ASN A 156 2.31 20.11 17.28
CA ASN A 156 3.32 20.58 16.33
C ASN A 156 3.27 22.11 16.23
N LEU A 157 4.37 22.79 16.56
CA LEU A 157 4.44 24.25 16.55
C LEU A 157 4.31 24.84 15.14
N GLU A 158 4.86 24.17 14.11
CA GLU A 158 4.86 24.68 12.73
C GLU A 158 3.44 24.81 12.19
N SER A 159 2.51 23.96 12.66
CA SER A 159 1.10 24.05 12.27
C SER A 159 0.41 25.36 12.67
N TYR A 160 1.04 26.18 13.52
CA TYR A 160 0.50 27.46 14.03
C TYR A 160 1.20 28.70 13.46
N THR A 161 2.13 28.52 12.52
CA THR A 161 2.83 29.62 11.84
C THR A 161 1.92 30.31 10.81
N LEU A 162 2.17 31.59 10.55
CA LEU A 162 1.30 32.43 9.71
C LEU A 162 1.10 31.88 8.30
N GLU A 163 2.06 31.13 7.79
CA GLU A 163 1.97 30.51 6.47
C GLU A 163 0.77 29.55 6.38
N ASN A 164 0.40 28.86 7.46
CA ASN A 164 -0.66 27.84 7.44
C ASN A 164 -2.08 28.42 7.38
N ARG A 165 -2.21 29.74 7.50
CA ARG A 165 -3.51 30.42 7.53
C ARG A 165 -4.19 30.35 6.16
N LEU A 166 -5.49 30.06 6.16
CA LEU A 166 -6.34 29.99 4.94
C LEU A 166 -7.64 30.80 5.07
N PHE A 167 -7.96 31.32 6.25
CA PHE A 167 -9.13 32.15 6.52
C PHE A 167 -8.73 33.44 7.26
N PRO A 168 -9.29 34.62 6.90
CA PRO A 168 -10.33 34.87 5.90
C PRO A 168 -9.87 34.67 4.44
N LYS A 169 -10.83 34.71 3.50
CA LYS A 169 -10.65 34.43 2.06
C LYS A 169 -9.32 34.90 1.43
N PRO A 170 -8.79 36.11 1.71
CA PRO A 170 -7.49 36.53 1.16
C PRO A 170 -6.36 35.52 1.38
N PHE A 171 -6.28 34.86 2.54
CA PHE A 171 -5.24 33.88 2.81
C PHE A 171 -5.34 32.60 1.97
N ASN A 172 -6.56 32.24 1.53
CA ASN A 172 -6.75 31.10 0.64
C ASN A 172 -6.34 31.41 -0.81
N ASP A 173 -6.53 32.66 -1.24
CA ASP A 173 -6.33 33.08 -2.63
C ASP A 173 -4.89 33.54 -2.92
N LEU A 174 -4.17 33.99 -1.89
CA LEU A 174 -2.80 34.49 -1.99
C LEU A 174 -1.76 33.38 -1.85
N TYR A 175 -0.62 33.58 -2.49
CA TYR A 175 0.59 32.80 -2.28
C TYR A 175 1.39 33.41 -1.14
N CYS A 176 1.88 32.58 -0.22
CA CYS A 176 2.70 33.03 0.91
C CYS A 176 4.15 32.65 0.64
N GLU A 177 4.97 33.64 0.28
CA GLU A 177 6.41 33.47 0.15
C GLU A 177 7.06 33.36 1.53
N THR A 178 7.96 32.40 1.67
CA THR A 178 8.76 32.14 2.87
C THR A 178 10.26 32.03 2.59
N ASP A 179 10.67 31.88 1.33
CA ASP A 179 12.07 31.97 0.91
C ASP A 179 12.54 33.41 1.01
N ILE A 180 13.50 33.63 1.92
CA ILE A 180 14.06 34.93 2.27
C ILE A 180 14.69 35.63 1.07
N ASP A 181 15.23 34.88 0.11
CA ASP A 181 15.85 35.44 -1.09
C ASP A 181 14.83 36.04 -2.07
N ASP A 182 13.58 35.60 -1.96
CA ASP A 182 12.47 36.01 -2.82
C ASP A 182 11.54 37.06 -2.16
N ILE A 183 11.82 37.49 -0.92
CA ILE A 183 11.06 38.52 -0.21
C ILE A 183 11.47 39.93 -0.67
N ASP A 184 10.51 40.71 -1.17
CA ASP A 184 10.71 42.14 -1.46
C ASP A 184 10.66 42.97 -0.17
N ARG A 185 11.85 43.36 0.32
CA ARG A 185 12.04 44.14 1.55
C ARG A 185 11.47 45.55 1.52
N ASN A 186 11.19 46.09 0.33
CA ASN A 186 10.60 47.43 0.18
C ASN A 186 9.07 47.39 0.27
N LYS A 187 8.48 46.19 0.31
CA LYS A 187 7.04 45.97 0.44
C LYS A 187 6.71 45.37 1.80
N LYS A 188 5.42 45.20 2.07
CA LYS A 188 4.97 44.65 3.34
C LYS A 188 5.41 43.19 3.48
N TYR A 189 6.00 42.86 4.61
CA TYR A 189 6.31 41.50 5.05
C TYR A 189 6.01 41.37 6.55
N PHE A 190 5.93 40.13 7.02
CA PHE A 190 5.71 39.76 8.41
C PHE A 190 6.87 38.90 8.88
N VAL A 191 7.21 39.00 10.16
CA VAL A 191 8.33 38.26 10.75
C VAL A 191 7.90 37.63 12.07
N TYR A 192 8.30 36.39 12.28
CA TYR A 192 8.23 35.70 13.56
C TYR A 192 9.54 34.95 13.79
N TYR A 193 10.34 35.45 14.73
CA TYR A 193 11.71 34.99 14.97
C TYR A 193 12.52 34.95 13.66
N ASP A 194 12.77 33.77 13.11
CA ASP A 194 13.52 33.50 11.87
C ASP A 194 12.64 33.33 10.62
N ARG A 195 11.31 33.18 10.79
CA ARG A 195 10.36 33.00 9.69
C ARG A 195 9.91 34.35 9.14
N VAL A 196 10.03 34.52 7.83
CA VAL A 196 9.60 35.70 7.09
C VAL A 196 8.45 35.31 6.16
N TYR A 197 7.39 36.13 6.11
CA TYR A 197 6.22 35.86 5.29
C TYR A 197 5.87 37.06 4.41
N GLN A 198 5.64 36.84 3.11
CA GLN A 198 5.13 37.86 2.20
C GLN A 198 4.01 37.31 1.32
N PHE A 199 2.85 37.96 1.36
CA PHE A 199 1.67 37.50 0.63
C PHE A 199 1.59 38.16 -0.75
N ASN A 200 1.56 37.33 -1.79
CA ASN A 200 1.54 37.75 -3.18
C ASN A 200 0.23 37.31 -3.85
N SER A 201 -0.40 38.19 -4.62
CA SER A 201 -1.40 37.75 -5.58
C SER A 201 -0.73 37.05 -6.75
N VAL A 202 -1.45 36.11 -7.36
CA VAL A 202 -0.93 35.29 -8.47
C VAL A 202 -1.80 35.40 -9.71
N TYR A 203 -1.18 35.17 -10.87
CA TYR A 203 -1.89 34.96 -12.14
C TYR A 203 -1.29 33.76 -12.86
N SER A 204 -2.11 33.05 -13.63
CA SER A 204 -1.70 31.80 -14.26
C SER A 204 -1.47 31.93 -15.77
N LYS A 205 -0.49 31.20 -16.30
CA LYS A 205 -0.39 30.91 -17.74
C LYS A 205 -0.17 29.43 -18.00
N THR A 206 -0.85 28.92 -19.01
CA THR A 206 -0.76 27.51 -19.40
C THR A 206 0.29 27.33 -20.49
N SER A 207 1.19 26.37 -20.28
CA SER A 207 2.13 25.89 -21.27
C SER A 207 1.70 24.52 -21.78
N PHE A 208 1.73 24.37 -23.10
CA PHE A 208 1.55 23.10 -23.81
C PHE A 208 2.85 22.64 -24.48
N LYS A 209 3.91 23.45 -24.39
CA LYS A 209 5.17 23.21 -25.07
C LYS A 209 6.15 22.58 -24.09
N ARG A 210 6.88 21.57 -24.55
CA ARG A 210 7.94 20.92 -23.76
C ARG A 210 9.30 21.24 -24.35
N ASN A 211 10.32 21.34 -23.50
CA ASN A 211 11.71 21.46 -23.92
C ASN A 211 12.24 20.08 -24.38
N LYS A 212 13.53 20.02 -24.75
CA LYS A 212 14.20 18.78 -25.16
C LYS A 212 14.24 17.72 -24.05
N LYS A 213 14.20 18.16 -22.78
CA LYS A 213 14.15 17.30 -21.58
C LYS A 213 12.74 16.84 -21.20
N ASN A 214 11.75 17.08 -22.08
CA ASN A 214 10.35 16.75 -21.86
C ASN A 214 9.67 17.49 -20.69
N GLU A 215 10.24 18.59 -20.22
CA GLU A 215 9.66 19.47 -19.19
C GLU A 215 8.84 20.57 -19.86
N PHE A 216 7.72 20.99 -19.28
CA PHE A 216 6.99 22.13 -19.86
C PHE A 216 7.79 23.41 -19.73
N ILE A 217 7.81 24.20 -20.79
CA ILE A 217 8.52 25.48 -20.79
C ILE A 217 7.65 26.57 -20.20
N ILE A 218 8.28 27.51 -19.50
CA ILE A 218 7.63 28.74 -19.04
C ILE A 218 7.11 29.51 -20.27
N PRO A 219 5.83 29.93 -20.29
CA PRO A 219 5.28 30.73 -21.39
C PRO A 219 5.98 32.08 -21.56
N GLU A 220 6.01 32.61 -22.79
CA GLU A 220 6.46 33.98 -23.05
C GLU A 220 5.34 35.00 -22.76
N PRO A 221 5.67 36.24 -22.35
CA PRO A 221 7.02 36.81 -22.17
C PRO A 221 7.66 36.54 -20.79
N GLU A 222 7.02 35.79 -19.90
CA GLU A 222 7.48 35.58 -18.51
C GLU A 222 8.84 34.90 -18.45
N ALA A 223 9.11 33.97 -19.38
CA ALA A 223 10.41 33.35 -19.55
C ALA A 223 11.51 34.39 -19.87
N SER A 224 11.29 35.25 -20.88
CA SER A 224 12.23 36.32 -21.25
C SER A 224 12.40 37.36 -20.14
N LEU A 225 11.33 37.66 -19.40
CA LEU A 225 11.33 38.63 -18.30
C LEU A 225 11.84 38.06 -16.98
N LYS A 226 12.13 36.76 -16.92
CA LYS A 226 12.49 36.03 -15.68
C LYS A 226 11.50 36.32 -14.54
N THR A 227 10.20 36.28 -14.86
CA THR A 227 9.15 36.57 -13.88
C THR A 227 9.15 35.49 -12.78
N PRO A 228 9.16 35.86 -11.49
CA PRO A 228 9.14 34.89 -10.39
C PRO A 228 7.89 34.00 -10.43
N ILE A 229 8.13 32.68 -10.38
CA ILE A 229 7.07 31.67 -10.26
C ILE A 229 6.73 31.52 -8.79
N ALA A 230 5.45 31.45 -8.48
CA ALA A 230 4.96 31.07 -7.16
C ALA A 230 4.88 29.53 -7.05
N TYR A 231 4.12 28.90 -7.96
CA TYR A 231 3.98 27.46 -8.02
C TYR A 231 3.49 27.02 -9.41
N SER A 232 3.35 25.71 -9.64
CA SER A 232 2.82 25.19 -10.90
C SER A 232 2.02 23.91 -10.73
N ASP A 233 1.07 23.69 -11.63
CA ASP A 233 0.18 22.52 -11.68
C ASP A 233 0.41 21.74 -12.97
N THR A 234 0.86 20.50 -12.85
CA THR A 234 1.12 19.63 -14.01
C THR A 234 -0.11 18.78 -14.32
N LYS A 235 -0.62 18.93 -15.54
CA LYS A 235 -1.62 18.05 -16.16
C LYS A 235 -0.95 17.14 -17.19
N GLU A 236 -1.66 16.11 -17.63
CA GLU A 236 -1.16 15.11 -18.60
C GLU A 236 -0.53 15.76 -19.85
N LYS A 237 -1.13 16.84 -20.37
CA LYS A 237 -0.73 17.50 -21.63
C LYS A 237 -0.34 18.97 -21.49
N SER A 238 -0.35 19.52 -20.28
CA SER A 238 -0.05 20.94 -20.04
C SER A 238 0.46 21.18 -18.63
N GLN A 239 1.22 22.25 -18.42
CA GLN A 239 1.53 22.76 -17.09
C GLN A 239 1.01 24.18 -16.95
N ILE A 240 0.32 24.46 -15.85
CA ILE A 240 -0.17 25.80 -15.50
C ILE A 240 0.85 26.40 -14.54
N PHE A 241 1.52 27.48 -14.96
CA PHE A 241 2.46 28.23 -14.12
C PHE A 241 1.72 29.40 -13.46
N TYR A 242 1.88 29.55 -12.15
CA TYR A 242 1.34 30.67 -11.38
C TYR A 242 2.48 31.61 -11.03
N PHE A 243 2.39 32.87 -11.46
CA PHE A 243 3.43 33.88 -11.28
C PHE A 243 3.04 34.88 -10.20
N LYS A 244 4.04 35.33 -9.43
CA LYS A 244 3.86 36.41 -8.43
C LYS A 244 3.53 37.72 -9.17
N LYS A 245 2.49 38.43 -8.71
CA LYS A 245 2.06 39.70 -9.33
C LYS A 245 2.37 40.91 -8.45
N GLU A 246 1.67 41.03 -7.33
CA GLU A 246 1.83 42.15 -6.40
C GLU A 246 1.71 41.66 -4.96
N VAL A 247 2.48 42.29 -4.07
CA VAL A 247 2.41 42.05 -2.63
C VAL A 247 1.15 42.69 -2.09
N VAL A 248 0.35 41.91 -1.37
CA VAL A 248 -0.92 42.33 -0.78
C VAL A 248 -0.74 42.51 0.71
N ASP A 249 -1.09 43.70 1.22
CA ASP A 249 -1.05 43.96 2.65
C ASP A 249 -2.23 43.29 3.37
N VAL A 250 -1.93 42.21 4.09
CA VAL A 250 -2.90 41.46 4.90
C VAL A 250 -2.89 41.87 6.39
N SER A 251 -2.20 42.95 6.76
CA SER A 251 -2.15 43.47 8.13
C SER A 251 -3.52 43.69 8.77
N PRO A 252 -4.59 44.11 8.06
CA PRO A 252 -5.92 44.24 8.67
C PRO A 252 -6.49 42.95 9.27
N TYR A 253 -5.96 41.79 8.87
CA TYR A 253 -6.42 40.48 9.33
C TYR A 253 -5.47 39.82 10.33
N ILE A 254 -4.29 40.40 10.58
CA ILE A 254 -3.24 39.82 11.44
C ILE A 254 -3.16 40.63 12.73
N LYS A 255 -3.54 39.99 13.85
CA LYS A 255 -3.43 40.58 15.19
C LYS A 255 -2.05 40.36 15.81
N THR A 256 -1.45 39.21 15.53
CA THR A 256 -0.12 38.79 15.98
C THR A 256 0.56 37.97 14.87
N THR A 257 1.89 38.06 14.78
CA THR A 257 2.71 37.19 13.91
C THR A 257 3.18 35.93 14.64
N GLY A 258 2.95 35.83 15.95
CA GLY A 258 3.28 34.66 16.75
C GLY A 258 2.46 33.41 16.40
N LEU A 259 2.77 32.31 17.08
CA LEU A 259 2.04 31.05 16.95
C LEU A 259 0.61 31.24 17.45
N THR A 260 -0.39 31.07 16.58
CA THR A 260 -1.81 31.25 16.94
C THR A 260 -2.72 30.19 16.34
N TYR A 261 -3.77 29.84 17.08
CA TYR A 261 -4.82 28.93 16.61
C TYR A 261 -5.53 29.42 15.34
N TYR A 262 -5.51 30.73 15.06
CA TYR A 262 -6.04 31.29 13.80
C TYR A 262 -5.25 30.88 12.56
N ASN A 263 -4.01 30.44 12.72
CA ASN A 263 -3.18 30.01 11.60
C ASN A 263 -3.33 28.52 11.29
N PHE A 264 -3.95 27.73 12.17
CA PHE A 264 -4.03 26.29 12.02
C PHE A 264 -5.05 25.86 10.97
N SER A 265 -4.63 25.07 9.97
CA SER A 265 -5.49 24.58 8.89
C SER A 265 -5.40 23.09 8.62
N ASN A 266 -4.55 22.36 9.35
CA ASN A 266 -4.37 20.93 9.15
C ASN A 266 -5.64 20.12 9.47
N ILE A 267 -5.78 18.98 8.79
CA ILE A 267 -6.87 18.02 8.97
C ILE A 267 -6.24 16.77 9.55
N LEU A 268 -6.80 16.25 10.65
CA LEU A 268 -6.26 15.05 11.27
C LEU A 268 -6.56 13.81 10.41
N TYR A 269 -7.78 13.70 9.89
CA TYR A 269 -8.23 12.56 9.10
C TYR A 269 -9.33 12.92 8.10
N ASP A 270 -9.28 12.32 6.90
CA ASP A 270 -10.27 12.51 5.82
C ASP A 270 -10.44 11.22 5.01
N HIS A 271 -11.68 10.74 4.91
CA HIS A 271 -12.06 9.52 4.19
C HIS A 271 -11.74 9.55 2.68
N ASN A 272 -11.71 10.74 2.07
CA ASN A 272 -11.49 10.88 0.62
C ASN A 272 -10.01 11.03 0.25
N PHE A 273 -9.11 11.04 1.25
CA PHE A 273 -7.68 11.18 1.00
C PHE A 273 -7.04 9.80 1.08
N GLN A 274 -6.83 9.17 -0.07
CA GLN A 274 -5.85 8.09 -0.16
C GLN A 274 -4.48 8.73 0.07
N ALA A 275 -3.94 8.62 1.28
CA ALA A 275 -2.49 8.73 1.44
C ALA A 275 -1.89 7.80 0.40
N TYR A 276 -1.05 8.36 -0.47
CA TYR A 276 -0.51 7.72 -1.65
C TYR A 276 -0.20 6.24 -1.40
N ASP A 277 -0.85 5.40 -2.21
CA ASP A 277 -0.71 3.95 -2.27
C ASP A 277 0.77 3.60 -2.48
N ASP A 278 1.45 3.10 -1.43
CA ASP A 278 2.61 2.19 -1.45
C ASP A 278 3.42 2.33 -0.16
N GLY A 279 3.22 1.44 0.83
CA GLY A 279 4.27 0.92 1.74
C GLY A 279 5.14 1.88 2.55
N VAL A 280 4.94 3.18 2.45
CA VAL A 280 5.62 4.23 3.18
C VAL A 280 4.74 4.46 4.39
N SER A 281 5.17 3.88 5.53
CA SER A 281 4.77 4.28 6.89
C SER A 281 4.42 5.75 6.86
N GLY A 282 3.22 6.17 7.29
CA GLY A 282 2.73 7.54 7.20
C GLY A 282 3.83 8.57 7.40
N ILE A 283 4.55 8.88 6.30
CA ILE A 283 5.54 9.95 6.28
C ILE A 283 4.61 11.13 6.29
N GLU A 284 4.61 11.75 7.47
CA GLU A 284 4.15 13.09 7.76
C GLU A 284 3.63 13.76 6.49
N ILE A 285 2.31 13.93 6.45
CA ILE A 285 1.64 14.82 5.51
C ILE A 285 2.34 16.20 5.50
N ASP A 286 3.14 16.52 6.52
CA ASP A 286 3.97 17.71 6.62
C ASP A 286 5.26 17.71 5.75
N TYR A 287 5.90 16.58 5.40
CA TYR A 287 7.18 16.61 4.66
C TYR A 287 7.06 16.66 3.13
N TYR A 288 5.93 16.21 2.55
CA TYR A 288 5.72 16.19 1.09
C TYR A 288 4.50 17.01 0.63
N TYR A 289 3.81 17.68 1.55
CA TYR A 289 2.78 18.63 1.17
C TYR A 289 3.44 19.94 0.72
N ASN A 290 3.58 20.09 -0.59
CA ASN A 290 3.71 21.42 -1.15
C ASN A 290 2.41 22.17 -0.81
N LYS A 291 2.47 23.21 0.01
CA LYS A 291 1.30 24.02 0.40
C LYS A 291 0.63 24.71 -0.78
N ASP A 292 1.39 24.90 -1.84
CA ASP A 292 0.96 25.40 -3.14
C ASP A 292 0.71 24.26 -4.14
N SER A 293 0.60 23.02 -3.62
CA SER A 293 0.14 21.85 -4.36
C SER A 293 -1.22 22.15 -5.00
N PRO A 294 -1.43 21.75 -6.26
CA PRO A 294 -2.67 22.00 -6.99
C PRO A 294 -3.87 21.18 -6.52
N ASP A 295 -3.80 20.45 -5.40
CA ASP A 295 -4.97 19.81 -4.81
C ASP A 295 -5.89 20.86 -4.15
N HIS A 296 -6.64 21.55 -5.01
CA HIS A 296 -7.67 22.50 -4.63
C HIS A 296 -8.73 21.87 -3.70
N THR A 297 -8.93 20.55 -3.76
CA THR A 297 -9.90 19.86 -2.90
C THR A 297 -9.40 19.84 -1.45
N LEU A 298 -8.16 19.40 -1.23
CA LEU A 298 -7.55 19.39 0.09
C LEU A 298 -7.40 20.80 0.65
N LYS A 299 -6.92 21.76 -0.15
CA LYS A 299 -6.79 23.17 0.27
C LYS A 299 -8.13 23.75 0.74
N ASN A 300 -9.22 23.49 0.00
CA ASN A 300 -10.56 23.94 0.38
C ASN A 300 -11.04 23.30 1.70
N LYS A 301 -10.76 22.01 1.93
CA LYS A 301 -11.11 21.35 3.20
C LYS A 301 -10.31 21.92 4.38
N LYS A 302 -9.01 22.16 4.19
CA LYS A 302 -8.15 22.83 5.20
C LYS A 302 -8.68 24.23 5.52
N ALA A 303 -9.10 24.98 4.51
CA ALA A 303 -9.71 26.30 4.68
C ALA A 303 -11.03 26.25 5.47
N ILE A 304 -11.87 25.22 5.26
CA ILE A 304 -13.10 25.01 6.05
C ILE A 304 -12.78 24.78 7.54
N ILE A 305 -11.75 23.98 7.85
CA ILE A 305 -11.33 23.78 9.24
C ILE A 305 -10.83 25.08 9.84
N ASN A 306 -9.93 25.79 9.15
CA ASN A 306 -9.41 27.07 9.61
C ASN A 306 -10.52 28.12 9.83
N GLN A 307 -11.52 28.18 8.94
CA GLN A 307 -12.71 29.01 9.10
C GLN A 307 -13.51 28.64 10.36
N LYS A 308 -13.85 27.36 10.54
CA LYS A 308 -14.60 26.89 11.72
C LYS A 308 -13.87 27.20 13.02
N THR A 309 -12.54 27.06 13.03
CA THR A 309 -11.69 27.40 14.17
C THR A 309 -11.72 28.90 14.46
N ALA A 310 -11.52 29.74 13.45
CA ALA A 310 -11.54 31.19 13.59
C ALA A 310 -12.90 31.69 14.10
N GLU A 311 -14.01 31.22 13.52
CA GLU A 311 -15.37 31.58 13.95
C GLU A 311 -15.67 31.15 15.39
N LEU A 312 -15.18 29.98 15.83
CA LEU A 312 -15.32 29.51 17.20
C LEU A 312 -14.59 30.43 18.19
N LEU A 313 -13.37 30.86 17.84
CA LEU A 313 -12.56 31.76 18.66
C LEU A 313 -13.11 33.19 18.70
N ASP A 314 -13.62 33.69 17.56
CA ASP A 314 -14.19 35.04 17.44
C ASP A 314 -15.45 35.23 18.28
N ARG A 315 -16.23 34.17 18.51
CA ARG A 315 -17.38 34.19 19.42
C ARG A 315 -16.98 34.38 20.89
N LYS A 316 -15.72 34.12 21.24
CA LYS A 316 -15.15 34.23 22.59
C LYS A 316 -15.99 33.51 23.67
N ASN A 317 -16.54 32.36 23.32
CA ASN A 317 -17.42 31.59 24.20
C ASN A 317 -16.69 30.32 24.72
N PRO A 318 -16.08 30.35 25.91
CA PRO A 318 -15.35 29.19 26.44
C PRO A 318 -16.25 27.97 26.67
N ALA A 319 -17.55 28.15 26.92
CA ALA A 319 -18.48 27.04 27.11
C ALA A 319 -18.75 26.26 25.80
N GLU A 320 -18.71 26.95 24.65
CA GLU A 320 -18.85 26.30 23.34
C GLU A 320 -17.63 25.43 23.03
N LEU A 321 -16.42 25.92 23.33
CA LEU A 321 -15.19 25.12 23.22
C LEU A 321 -15.19 23.96 24.22
N GLU A 322 -15.56 24.18 25.48
CA GLU A 322 -15.64 23.12 26.51
C GLU A 322 -16.51 21.95 26.04
N LYS A 323 -17.68 22.26 25.44
CA LYS A 323 -18.57 21.25 24.88
C LYS A 323 -17.89 20.46 23.76
N LEU A 324 -17.24 21.15 22.82
CA LEU A 324 -16.54 20.51 21.70
C LEU A 324 -15.42 19.57 22.18
N LEU A 325 -14.61 20.02 23.14
CA LEU A 325 -13.55 19.21 23.75
C LEU A 325 -14.13 18.03 24.55
N THR A 326 -15.26 18.22 25.22
CA THR A 326 -15.96 17.14 25.94
C THR A 326 -16.46 16.06 24.98
N ASP A 327 -17.10 16.47 23.89
CA ASP A 327 -17.59 15.55 22.86
C ASP A 327 -16.42 14.74 22.25
N PHE A 328 -15.28 15.39 22.00
CA PHE A 328 -14.06 14.70 21.57
C PHE A 328 -13.54 13.70 22.60
N LEU A 329 -13.43 14.07 23.88
CA LEU A 329 -12.96 13.16 24.93
C LEU A 329 -13.90 11.95 25.13
N VAL A 330 -15.21 12.12 24.88
CA VAL A 330 -16.15 10.98 24.84
C VAL A 330 -15.81 10.02 23.69
N ILE A 331 -15.49 10.54 22.50
CA ILE A 331 -15.04 9.74 21.36
C ILE A 331 -13.71 9.04 21.68
N SER A 332 -12.71 9.78 22.20
CA SER A 332 -11.41 9.22 22.58
C SER A 332 -11.56 8.13 23.63
N LYS A 333 -12.48 8.28 24.60
CA LYS A 333 -12.81 7.25 25.59
C LYS A 333 -13.48 6.02 24.95
N LYS A 334 -14.41 6.22 24.02
CA LYS A 334 -15.06 5.13 23.26
C LYS A 334 -14.03 4.30 22.50
N TYR A 335 -13.07 4.98 21.86
CA TYR A 335 -11.99 4.35 21.09
C TYR A 335 -10.79 3.94 21.94
N ARG A 336 -10.81 4.23 23.24
CA ARG A 336 -9.74 3.95 24.20
C ARG A 336 -8.38 4.54 23.78
N VAL A 337 -8.41 5.74 23.18
CA VAL A 337 -7.18 6.49 22.87
C VAL A 337 -6.62 7.07 24.17
N LYS A 338 -5.37 6.76 24.47
CA LYS A 338 -4.72 7.15 25.72
C LYS A 338 -4.50 8.66 25.78
N ASN A 339 -4.88 9.25 26.90
CA ASN A 339 -4.71 10.66 27.21
C ASN A 339 -4.94 10.91 28.72
N ASN A 340 -4.57 12.09 29.21
CA ASN A 340 -4.88 12.58 30.56
C ASN A 340 -5.61 13.94 30.54
N LEU A 341 -6.29 14.27 29.44
CA LEU A 341 -6.92 15.57 29.23
C LEU A 341 -8.27 15.67 29.96
N GLU A 342 -8.55 16.88 30.45
CA GLU A 342 -9.85 17.25 31.00
C GLU A 342 -10.33 18.53 30.31
N ALA A 343 -11.55 18.53 29.75
CA ALA A 343 -12.06 19.64 28.95
C ALA A 343 -11.97 21.00 29.64
N LYS A 344 -12.33 21.10 30.93
CA LYS A 344 -12.26 22.36 31.69
C LYS A 344 -10.85 22.91 31.84
N SER A 345 -9.90 22.03 32.15
CA SER A 345 -8.49 22.40 32.30
C SER A 345 -7.88 22.75 30.94
N TRP A 346 -8.27 22.03 29.89
CA TRP A 346 -7.85 22.29 28.52
C TRP A 346 -8.36 23.64 27.99
N VAL A 347 -9.62 24.00 28.24
CA VAL A 347 -10.17 25.33 27.89
C VAL A 347 -9.36 26.45 28.52
N LYS A 348 -8.92 26.30 29.78
CA LYS A 348 -8.12 27.32 30.47
C LYS A 348 -6.73 27.52 29.85
N MET A 349 -6.19 26.53 29.13
CA MET A 349 -4.95 26.68 28.38
C MET A 349 -5.12 27.58 27.14
N ILE A 350 -6.35 27.69 26.63
CA ILE A 350 -6.67 28.44 25.40
C ILE A 350 -7.25 29.81 25.74
N TYR A 351 -8.29 29.82 26.59
CA TYR A 351 -9.00 31.02 27.03
C TYR A 351 -8.40 31.56 28.34
N THR A 352 -7.59 32.61 28.23
CA THR A 352 -7.15 33.39 29.39
C THR A 352 -7.35 34.88 29.13
N PRO A 353 -7.68 35.70 30.15
CA PRO A 353 -7.81 37.15 29.99
C PRO A 353 -6.56 37.82 29.41
N GLN A 354 -5.39 37.22 29.64
CA GLN A 354 -4.10 37.68 29.15
C GLN A 354 -3.78 37.21 27.72
N ASN A 355 -4.66 36.44 27.05
CA ASN A 355 -4.47 35.91 25.70
C ASN A 355 -5.61 36.32 24.73
N PRO A 356 -5.81 37.62 24.46
CA PRO A 356 -6.92 38.10 23.63
C PRO A 356 -6.82 37.69 22.15
N ASP A 357 -5.61 37.32 21.69
CA ASP A 357 -5.29 36.98 20.30
C ASP A 357 -5.14 35.47 20.07
N PHE A 358 -5.43 34.65 21.09
CA PHE A 358 -5.39 33.19 21.02
C PHE A 358 -4.03 32.66 20.51
N GLU A 359 -2.94 33.18 21.07
CA GLU A 359 -1.61 32.62 20.86
C GLU A 359 -1.50 31.25 21.54
N VAL A 360 -0.72 30.35 20.96
CA VAL A 360 -0.45 29.03 21.54
C VAL A 360 0.59 29.21 22.64
N ARG A 361 0.17 28.97 23.88
CA ARG A 361 0.98 29.14 25.10
C ARG A 361 1.33 27.84 25.79
N TYR A 362 0.66 26.76 25.44
CA TYR A 362 0.80 25.46 26.07
C TYR A 362 0.77 24.41 24.99
N PHE A 363 1.72 23.47 25.04
CA PHE A 363 1.81 22.35 24.11
C PHE A 363 1.50 21.04 24.83
N ILE A 364 0.81 20.13 24.16
CA ILE A 364 0.41 18.82 24.70
C ILE A 364 1.30 17.78 24.05
N LYS A 365 1.78 16.79 24.83
CA LYS A 365 2.59 15.70 24.30
C LYS A 365 1.74 14.78 23.41
N ASP A 366 2.30 14.27 22.33
CA ASP A 366 1.68 13.27 21.46
C ASP A 366 1.95 11.82 21.93
N TYR A 367 2.87 11.64 22.87
CA TYR A 367 3.16 10.36 23.51
C TYR A 367 2.77 10.32 24.99
N GLN A 368 2.50 9.12 25.50
CA GLN A 368 2.36 8.90 26.94
C GLN A 368 3.74 8.89 27.60
N PRO A 369 4.03 9.78 28.57
CA PRO A 369 5.31 9.74 29.29
C PRO A 369 5.50 8.39 29.99
N ARG A 370 6.69 7.78 29.85
CA ARG A 370 7.05 6.57 30.59
C ARG A 370 7.50 6.96 32.00
N ILE A 371 7.12 6.15 32.99
CA ILE A 371 7.59 6.30 34.36
C ILE A 371 9.09 5.93 34.36
N ASN A 372 9.98 6.92 34.40
CA ASN A 372 11.45 6.84 34.53
C ASN A 372 12.33 6.94 33.27
N GLU A 373 11.90 7.58 32.18
CA GLU A 373 12.85 8.05 31.15
C GLU A 373 13.00 9.57 31.31
N ASP A 374 14.20 10.02 31.68
CA ASP A 374 14.61 11.42 31.52
C ASP A 374 14.48 11.79 30.03
N ASP A 375 14.01 13.00 29.75
CA ASP A 375 13.54 13.51 28.46
C ASP A 375 14.55 13.35 27.29
N GLU A 376 14.66 12.16 26.70
CA GLU A 376 15.58 11.87 25.59
C GLU A 376 14.86 11.33 24.34
N TYR A 377 13.65 11.80 24.08
CA TYR A 377 12.98 11.59 22.79
C TYR A 377 12.37 12.89 22.25
N TYR A 378 13.26 13.72 21.69
CA TYR A 378 12.94 14.69 20.65
C TYR A 378 13.94 14.47 19.51
N ASP A 379 13.66 13.46 18.68
CA ASP A 379 14.28 13.35 17.36
C ASP A 379 13.35 14.04 16.35
N SER A 380 13.28 15.37 16.46
CA SER A 380 13.01 16.18 15.28
C SER A 380 14.39 16.59 14.79
N ASP A 381 14.74 16.18 13.57
CA ASP A 381 15.99 16.53 12.88
C ASP A 381 16.56 17.85 13.40
N ILE A 382 17.67 17.75 14.14
CA ILE A 382 18.37 18.90 14.71
C ILE A 382 18.92 19.72 13.52
N VAL A 383 18.11 20.64 13.01
CA VAL A 383 18.66 21.87 12.45
C VAL A 383 19.21 22.61 13.65
N VAL A 384 20.51 22.41 13.87
CA VAL A 384 21.32 23.21 14.79
C VAL A 384 20.86 24.66 14.63
N ASP A 385 20.54 25.31 15.75
CA ASP A 385 20.23 26.72 15.87
C ASP A 385 21.21 27.55 15.03
N SER A 386 20.84 27.77 13.76
CA SER A 386 21.71 28.34 12.74
C SER A 386 21.79 29.86 12.90
N VAL A 387 20.95 30.42 13.77
CA VAL A 387 20.81 31.85 13.97
C VAL A 387 21.78 32.37 15.06
N SER A 388 22.07 31.55 16.08
CA SER A 388 22.97 31.95 17.17
C SER A 388 24.43 32.08 16.71
N ASN A 389 24.86 31.22 15.77
CA ASN A 389 26.20 31.31 15.21
C ASN A 389 26.17 31.85 13.78
N ALA A 390 26.69 33.06 13.58
CA ALA A 390 26.96 33.61 12.25
C ALA A 390 28.11 32.87 11.54
N ILE A 391 28.58 31.76 12.10
CA ILE A 391 29.77 30.99 11.72
C ILE A 391 29.43 29.51 11.93
N ASP A 392 29.51 28.68 10.89
CA ASP A 392 29.28 27.23 11.00
C ASP A 392 30.41 26.51 11.80
N GLU A 393 30.26 25.20 12.04
CA GLU A 393 31.26 24.37 12.75
C GLU A 393 32.65 24.38 12.06
N TYR A 394 32.72 24.85 10.81
CA TYR A 394 33.93 24.92 9.99
C TYR A 394 34.50 26.34 9.85
N GLY A 395 33.92 27.35 10.52
CA GLY A 395 34.41 28.73 10.49
C GLY A 395 33.86 29.59 9.35
N ASN A 396 32.85 29.14 8.59
CA ASN A 396 32.28 29.90 7.47
C ASN A 396 31.06 30.71 7.89
N ILE A 397 30.91 31.92 7.30
CA ILE A 397 29.74 32.76 7.56
C ILE A 397 28.49 32.08 6.97
N VAL A 398 27.52 31.77 7.83
CA VAL A 398 26.21 31.26 7.38
C VAL A 398 25.41 32.43 6.82
N THR A 399 25.30 32.48 5.49
CA THR A 399 24.71 33.61 4.76
C THR A 399 23.27 33.89 5.18
N ASP A 400 22.51 32.85 5.52
CA ASP A 400 21.10 32.96 5.87
C ASP A 400 20.89 33.58 7.25
N SER A 401 21.75 33.31 8.22
CA SER A 401 21.74 33.93 9.55
C SER A 401 21.97 35.44 9.47
N VAL A 402 22.82 35.90 8.54
CA VAL A 402 23.04 37.33 8.30
C VAL A 402 21.83 37.96 7.62
N LYS A 403 21.19 37.28 6.66
CA LYS A 403 19.98 37.77 5.99
C LYS A 403 18.81 37.87 6.98
N ILE A 404 18.58 36.86 7.81
CA ILE A 404 17.51 36.85 8.82
C ILE A 404 17.65 38.04 9.77
N ARG A 405 18.87 38.39 10.23
CA ARG A 405 19.10 39.57 11.08
C ARG A 405 18.71 40.90 10.42
N GLN A 406 18.69 40.95 9.09
CA GLN A 406 18.22 42.14 8.37
C GLN A 406 16.69 42.26 8.37
N PHE A 407 15.97 41.14 8.56
CA PHE A 407 14.52 41.11 8.73
C PHE A 407 14.09 41.21 10.20
N ASN A 408 14.87 40.62 11.12
CA ASN A 408 14.67 40.67 12.57
C ASN A 408 15.96 41.07 13.31
N PRO A 409 16.20 42.38 13.50
CA PRO A 409 17.39 42.86 14.22
C PRO A 409 17.45 42.43 15.69
N GLU A 410 16.29 42.15 16.29
CA GLU A 410 16.14 41.81 17.72
C GLU A 410 16.13 40.30 17.98
N ILE A 411 16.44 39.47 16.99
CA ILE A 411 16.32 38.02 17.08
C ILE A 411 17.11 37.39 18.24
N ASN A 412 18.28 37.95 18.57
CA ASN A 412 19.12 37.49 19.69
C ASN A 412 18.50 37.78 21.07
N ASN A 413 17.54 38.71 21.14
CA ASN A 413 16.82 39.06 22.36
C ASN A 413 15.48 38.31 22.48
N GLN A 414 15.16 37.45 21.51
CA GLN A 414 13.94 36.65 21.45
C GLN A 414 14.23 35.20 21.81
N VAL A 415 13.24 34.53 22.41
CA VAL A 415 13.30 33.08 22.65
C VAL A 415 13.07 32.38 21.32
N SER A 416 13.91 31.40 20.98
CA SER A 416 13.72 30.60 19.77
C SER A 416 12.37 29.84 19.83
N PRO A 417 11.71 29.58 18.70
CA PRO A 417 10.48 28.78 18.65
C PRO A 417 10.65 27.41 19.30
N GLN A 418 11.81 26.77 19.13
CA GLN A 418 12.14 25.48 19.73
C GLN A 418 12.25 25.58 21.25
N ASP A 419 12.96 26.59 21.77
CA ASP A 419 13.03 26.83 23.22
C ASP A 419 11.66 27.24 23.79
N TYR A 420 10.89 28.04 23.05
CA TYR A 420 9.54 28.43 23.43
C TYR A 420 8.65 27.19 23.51
N PHE A 421 8.70 26.29 22.54
CA PHE A 421 7.98 25.02 22.58
C PHE A 421 8.42 24.20 23.81
N LYS A 422 9.72 23.93 23.96
CA LYS A 422 10.28 23.14 25.07
C LYS A 422 9.89 23.69 26.45
N ASN A 423 9.93 25.01 26.63
CA ASN A 423 9.59 25.67 27.89
C ASN A 423 8.09 25.71 28.20
N ASN A 424 7.23 25.44 27.21
CA ASN A 424 5.77 25.53 27.32
C ASN A 424 5.06 24.18 27.08
N VAL A 425 5.80 23.07 26.98
CA VAL A 425 5.23 21.72 26.96
C VAL A 425 4.66 21.40 28.34
N THR A 426 3.42 20.91 28.37
CA THR A 426 2.70 20.54 29.60
C THR A 426 2.88 19.07 29.95
N ASP A 427 2.44 18.68 31.14
CA ASP A 427 2.31 17.26 31.53
C ASP A 427 1.10 16.57 30.88
N TYR A 428 0.28 17.32 30.13
CA TYR A 428 -0.82 16.74 29.39
C TYR A 428 -0.32 16.01 28.14
N TYR A 429 -0.98 14.91 27.80
CA TYR A 429 -0.71 14.15 26.61
C TYR A 429 -1.99 13.63 25.94
N TYR A 430 -1.91 13.42 24.63
CA TYR A 430 -2.93 12.75 23.82
C TYR A 430 -2.28 11.97 22.68
N CYS A 431 -2.47 10.66 22.62
CA CYS A 431 -1.89 9.82 21.57
C CYS A 431 -2.63 10.00 20.23
N THR A 432 -2.26 11.03 19.48
CA THR A 432 -2.91 11.41 18.22
C THR A 432 -2.77 10.35 17.14
N ASP A 433 -1.60 9.72 17.03
CA ASP A 433 -1.35 8.64 16.07
C ASP A 433 -2.30 7.47 16.27
N HIS A 434 -2.56 7.09 17.52
CA HIS A 434 -3.50 6.01 17.82
C HIS A 434 -4.93 6.33 17.34
N MET A 435 -5.35 7.59 17.42
CA MET A 435 -6.65 8.02 16.88
C MET A 435 -6.64 7.92 15.35
N LYS A 436 -5.57 8.44 14.71
CA LYS A 436 -5.42 8.43 13.25
C LYS A 436 -5.39 7.00 12.69
N GLU A 437 -4.57 6.14 13.25
CA GLU A 437 -4.45 4.72 12.89
C GLU A 437 -5.79 3.98 13.01
N LEU A 438 -6.55 4.24 14.08
CA LEU A 438 -7.88 3.64 14.23
C LEU A 438 -8.83 4.06 13.11
N LEU A 439 -8.86 5.35 12.76
CA LEU A 439 -9.70 5.86 11.67
C LEU A 439 -9.27 5.27 10.32
N GLU A 440 -7.97 5.28 10.04
CA GLU A 440 -7.39 4.71 8.81
C GLU A 440 -7.68 3.22 8.67
N ASN A 441 -7.49 2.44 9.74
CA ASN A 441 -7.73 1.01 9.73
C ASN A 441 -9.21 0.66 9.59
N VAL A 442 -10.10 1.39 10.28
CA VAL A 442 -11.54 1.21 10.10
C VAL A 442 -11.90 1.41 8.63
N ASP A 443 -11.41 2.49 8.03
CA ASP A 443 -11.78 2.81 6.66
C ASP A 443 -11.21 1.83 5.64
N ARG A 444 -9.92 1.52 5.76
CA ARG A 444 -9.23 0.61 4.86
C ARG A 444 -9.86 -0.78 4.86
N VAL A 445 -10.22 -1.32 6.03
CA VAL A 445 -10.88 -2.64 6.12
C VAL A 445 -12.23 -2.65 5.38
N LYS A 446 -12.95 -1.52 5.35
CA LYS A 446 -14.21 -1.40 4.60
C LYS A 446 -14.00 -1.36 3.10
N ASN A 447 -13.02 -0.58 2.64
CA ASN A 447 -12.89 -0.20 1.23
C ASN A 447 -11.95 -1.09 0.41
N GLU A 448 -10.95 -1.72 1.04
CA GLU A 448 -9.88 -2.46 0.36
C GLU A 448 -10.38 -3.70 -0.40
N ASP A 449 -9.77 -4.06 -1.53
CA ASP A 449 -10.11 -5.29 -2.24
C ASP A 449 -9.18 -6.45 -1.83
N PHE A 450 -9.38 -6.97 -0.61
CA PHE A 450 -8.62 -8.11 -0.11
C PHE A 450 -8.80 -9.38 -0.96
N PHE A 451 -9.86 -9.48 -1.78
CA PHE A 451 -10.12 -10.66 -2.59
C PHE A 451 -9.24 -10.64 -3.85
N SER A 452 -9.37 -9.62 -4.68
CA SER A 452 -8.65 -9.56 -5.96
C SER A 452 -7.14 -9.52 -5.77
N GLU A 453 -6.65 -8.85 -4.72
CA GLU A 453 -5.22 -8.78 -4.41
C GLU A 453 -4.62 -10.15 -4.07
N ASN A 454 -5.38 -11.03 -3.41
CA ASN A 454 -4.83 -12.25 -2.81
C ASN A 454 -5.26 -13.54 -3.52
N VAL A 455 -6.43 -13.58 -4.17
CA VAL A 455 -7.04 -14.81 -4.74
C VAL A 455 -6.15 -15.49 -5.76
N HIS A 456 -5.37 -14.72 -6.52
CA HIS A 456 -4.41 -15.22 -7.50
C HIS A 456 -3.43 -16.25 -6.90
N ILE A 457 -2.87 -15.97 -5.73
CA ILE A 457 -1.89 -16.84 -5.07
C ILE A 457 -2.54 -18.17 -4.69
N TYR A 458 -3.73 -18.13 -4.09
CA TYR A 458 -4.45 -19.33 -3.67
C TYR A 458 -4.87 -20.20 -4.85
N ILE A 459 -5.31 -19.59 -5.96
CA ILE A 459 -5.66 -20.30 -7.19
C ILE A 459 -4.43 -21.02 -7.76
N TRP A 460 -3.26 -20.37 -7.78
CA TRP A 460 -2.02 -21.01 -8.27
C TRP A 460 -1.59 -22.17 -7.38
N ILE A 461 -1.59 -21.99 -6.05
CA ILE A 461 -1.28 -23.06 -5.10
C ILE A 461 -2.21 -24.26 -5.35
N ALA A 462 -3.51 -24.01 -5.50
CA ALA A 462 -4.49 -25.06 -5.79
C ALA A 462 -4.22 -25.74 -7.14
N PHE A 463 -3.89 -24.98 -8.19
CA PHE A 463 -3.56 -25.52 -9.49
C PHE A 463 -2.32 -26.42 -9.42
N PHE A 464 -1.18 -25.93 -8.91
CA PHE A 464 0.06 -26.70 -8.83
C PHE A 464 -0.05 -27.95 -7.96
N LEU A 465 -0.68 -27.86 -6.79
CA LEU A 465 -0.88 -29.04 -5.96
C LEU A 465 -1.84 -30.04 -6.62
N SER A 466 -2.86 -29.57 -7.33
CA SER A 466 -3.80 -30.45 -8.05
C SER A 466 -3.14 -31.18 -9.22
N THR A 467 -2.29 -30.50 -10.01
CA THR A 467 -1.53 -31.14 -11.08
C THR A 467 -0.54 -32.16 -10.52
N PHE A 468 0.14 -31.84 -9.41
CA PHE A 468 1.09 -32.74 -8.77
C PHE A 468 0.42 -34.01 -8.21
N ILE A 469 -0.71 -33.86 -7.51
CA ILE A 469 -1.50 -34.99 -7.01
C ILE A 469 -2.04 -35.82 -8.17
N PHE A 470 -2.50 -35.17 -9.23
CA PHE A 470 -2.98 -35.86 -10.42
C PHE A 470 -1.85 -36.64 -11.13
N SER A 471 -0.66 -36.05 -11.28
CA SER A 471 0.57 -36.70 -11.76
C SER A 471 0.91 -37.95 -10.95
N PHE A 472 0.92 -37.83 -9.62
CA PHE A 472 1.15 -38.95 -8.70
C PHE A 472 0.13 -40.07 -8.94
N ARG A 473 -1.16 -39.71 -9.09
CA ARG A 473 -2.22 -40.72 -9.16
C ARG A 473 -2.24 -41.46 -10.49
N ILE A 474 -1.83 -40.80 -11.57
CA ILE A 474 -1.76 -41.40 -12.91
C ILE A 474 -0.49 -42.23 -13.08
N THR A 475 0.68 -41.66 -12.75
CA THR A 475 1.98 -42.30 -13.04
C THR A 475 2.56 -43.11 -11.89
N GLY A 476 2.11 -42.84 -10.66
CA GLY A 476 2.60 -43.49 -9.43
C GLY A 476 3.78 -42.75 -8.79
N LEU A 477 4.03 -43.06 -7.50
CA LEU A 477 5.06 -42.41 -6.70
C LEU A 477 6.45 -42.51 -7.33
N LYS A 478 6.84 -43.73 -7.74
CA LYS A 478 8.16 -44.03 -8.29
C LYS A 478 8.45 -43.17 -9.51
N SER A 479 7.53 -43.14 -10.48
CA SER A 479 7.64 -42.32 -11.68
C SER A 479 7.68 -40.83 -11.37
N LEU A 480 6.83 -40.35 -10.46
CA LEU A 480 6.83 -38.94 -10.07
C LEU A 480 8.15 -38.52 -9.43
N MET A 481 8.70 -39.32 -8.51
CA MET A 481 10.00 -39.04 -7.88
C MET A 481 11.13 -39.00 -8.90
N PHE A 482 11.17 -39.96 -9.83
CA PHE A 482 12.14 -39.92 -10.94
C PHE A 482 11.97 -38.68 -11.79
N SER A 483 10.73 -38.24 -12.05
CA SER A 483 10.46 -37.03 -12.82
C SER A 483 11.00 -35.77 -12.15
N VAL A 484 10.84 -35.66 -10.82
CA VAL A 484 11.38 -34.55 -10.03
C VAL A 484 12.91 -34.54 -10.07
N ILE A 485 13.54 -35.70 -9.87
CA ILE A 485 15.00 -35.84 -9.94
C ILE A 485 15.50 -35.48 -11.36
N SER A 486 14.85 -36.01 -12.40
CA SER A 486 15.19 -35.71 -13.79
C SER A 486 15.00 -34.24 -14.15
N ALA A 487 13.97 -33.58 -13.62
CA ALA A 487 13.79 -32.14 -13.79
C ALA A 487 14.93 -31.34 -13.14
N GLY A 488 15.37 -31.73 -11.93
CA GLY A 488 16.53 -31.10 -11.28
C GLY A 488 17.83 -31.29 -12.05
N LEU A 489 18.10 -32.52 -12.53
CA LEU A 489 19.27 -32.81 -13.38
C LEU A 489 19.21 -32.05 -14.71
N LEU A 490 18.03 -31.92 -15.31
CA LEU A 490 17.81 -31.16 -16.52
C LEU A 490 18.12 -29.67 -16.32
N VAL A 491 17.65 -29.07 -15.23
CA VAL A 491 17.96 -27.67 -14.89
C VAL A 491 19.47 -27.48 -14.77
N LEU A 492 20.18 -28.40 -14.11
CA LEU A 492 21.64 -28.35 -13.98
C LEU A 492 22.36 -28.50 -15.33
N ALA A 493 21.88 -29.38 -16.21
CA ALA A 493 22.44 -29.54 -17.55
C ALA A 493 22.23 -28.28 -18.40
N ILE A 494 21.03 -27.68 -18.33
CA ILE A 494 20.69 -26.44 -19.04
C ILE A 494 21.58 -25.29 -18.55
N THR A 495 21.74 -25.11 -17.24
CA THR A 495 22.59 -24.05 -16.70
C THR A 495 24.05 -24.23 -17.10
N LEU A 496 24.56 -25.46 -17.12
CA LEU A 496 25.92 -25.73 -17.59
C LEU A 496 26.12 -25.37 -19.07
N VAL A 497 25.13 -25.68 -19.93
CA VAL A 497 25.18 -25.28 -21.36
C VAL A 497 25.15 -23.76 -21.50
N ILE A 498 24.31 -23.07 -20.72
CA ILE A 498 24.25 -21.59 -20.72
C ILE A 498 25.59 -21.00 -20.29
N VAL A 499 26.16 -21.49 -19.17
CA VAL A 499 27.46 -21.01 -18.67
C VAL A 499 28.56 -21.28 -19.70
N MET A 500 28.60 -22.47 -20.31
CA MET A 500 29.57 -22.80 -21.35
C MET A 500 29.43 -21.86 -22.56
N TYR A 501 28.21 -21.59 -23.01
CA TYR A 501 27.96 -20.66 -24.11
C TYR A 501 28.46 -19.25 -23.79
N THR A 502 28.18 -18.74 -22.59
CA THR A 502 28.67 -17.43 -22.15
C THR A 502 30.19 -17.38 -22.06
N ALA A 503 30.84 -18.47 -21.63
CA ALA A 503 32.30 -18.57 -21.52
C ALA A 503 32.99 -18.62 -22.89
N VAL A 504 32.38 -19.28 -23.88
CA VAL A 504 32.95 -19.43 -25.24
C VAL A 504 32.74 -18.16 -26.08
N THR A 505 31.56 -17.54 -25.99
CA THR A 505 31.21 -16.38 -26.83
C THR A 505 31.61 -15.05 -26.21
N GLY A 506 31.80 -15.00 -24.90
CA GLY A 506 32.03 -13.75 -24.16
C GLY A 506 30.80 -12.85 -24.05
N LEU A 507 29.64 -13.28 -24.58
CA LEU A 507 28.40 -12.50 -24.60
C LEU A 507 27.36 -13.10 -23.65
N LYS A 508 26.68 -12.23 -22.89
CA LYS A 508 25.45 -12.60 -22.16
C LYS A 508 24.25 -12.33 -23.07
N GLU A 509 24.02 -13.22 -24.03
CA GLU A 509 22.85 -13.13 -24.90
C GLU A 509 21.62 -13.67 -24.14
N GLU A 510 20.89 -12.78 -23.45
CA GLU A 510 19.63 -13.12 -22.77
C GLU A 510 18.63 -13.81 -23.72
N PHE A 511 18.63 -13.42 -25.00
CA PHE A 511 17.81 -14.06 -26.04
C PHE A 511 18.19 -15.52 -26.25
N PHE A 512 19.49 -15.84 -26.30
CA PHE A 512 19.95 -17.22 -26.45
C PHE A 512 19.40 -18.11 -25.32
N VAL A 513 19.48 -17.63 -24.08
CA VAL A 513 18.98 -18.37 -22.90
C VAL A 513 17.48 -18.67 -23.05
N LEU A 514 16.67 -17.67 -23.37
CA LEU A 514 15.22 -17.85 -23.49
C LEU A 514 14.85 -18.78 -24.65
N TYR A 515 15.48 -18.63 -25.82
CA TYR A 515 15.21 -19.49 -26.98
C TYR A 515 15.71 -20.93 -26.78
N PHE A 516 16.84 -21.12 -26.10
CA PHE A 516 17.32 -22.45 -25.74
C PHE A 516 16.36 -23.14 -24.77
N LEU A 517 15.91 -22.42 -23.72
CA LEU A 517 14.88 -22.91 -22.80
C LEU A 517 13.57 -23.25 -23.53
N LEU A 518 13.17 -22.42 -24.49
CA LEU A 518 11.97 -22.64 -25.29
C LEU A 518 12.10 -23.92 -26.11
N LEU A 519 13.24 -24.12 -26.78
CA LEU A 519 13.51 -25.32 -27.57
C LEU A 519 13.49 -26.59 -26.72
N VAL A 520 14.18 -26.58 -25.56
CA VAL A 520 14.19 -27.74 -24.66
C VAL A 520 12.79 -28.04 -24.14
N SER A 521 12.05 -27.01 -23.72
CA SER A 521 10.67 -27.16 -23.23
C SER A 521 9.73 -27.69 -24.32
N LEU A 522 9.88 -27.21 -25.56
CA LEU A 522 9.11 -27.69 -26.71
C LEU A 522 9.40 -29.17 -26.98
N VAL A 523 10.67 -29.59 -26.97
CA VAL A 523 11.04 -31.01 -27.14
C VAL A 523 10.38 -31.88 -26.07
N ILE A 524 10.43 -31.45 -24.80
CA ILE A 524 9.81 -32.18 -23.68
C ILE A 524 8.31 -32.34 -23.87
N LEU A 525 7.61 -31.28 -24.31
CA LEU A 525 6.16 -31.31 -24.54
C LEU A 525 5.75 -32.15 -25.76
N LEU A 526 6.57 -32.18 -26.81
CA LEU A 526 6.28 -32.93 -28.04
C LEU A 526 6.50 -34.44 -27.91
N ILE A 527 7.43 -34.87 -27.05
CA ILE A 527 7.76 -36.30 -26.88
C ILE A 527 6.54 -37.15 -26.47
N PRO A 528 5.77 -36.81 -25.43
CA PRO A 528 4.57 -37.57 -25.05
C PRO A 528 3.46 -37.55 -26.11
N ILE A 529 3.43 -36.54 -26.98
CA ILE A 529 2.39 -36.41 -28.01
C ILE A 529 2.68 -37.34 -29.19
N PHE A 530 3.92 -37.31 -29.69
CA PHE A 530 4.30 -37.95 -30.95
C PHE A 530 5.09 -39.25 -30.79
N LYS A 531 5.91 -39.38 -29.73
CA LYS A 531 6.91 -40.44 -29.59
C LYS A 531 6.70 -41.35 -28.37
N ILE A 532 5.53 -41.30 -27.75
CA ILE A 532 5.28 -42.00 -26.48
C ILE A 532 5.48 -43.52 -26.55
N GLU A 533 5.14 -44.14 -27.69
CA GLU A 533 5.26 -45.59 -27.92
C GLU A 533 6.71 -46.05 -28.19
N SER A 534 7.60 -45.13 -28.55
CA SER A 534 9.02 -45.43 -28.80
C SER A 534 9.89 -45.42 -27.54
N LEU A 535 9.34 -45.05 -26.39
CA LEU A 535 10.05 -44.94 -25.12
C LEU A 535 9.57 -46.00 -24.14
N SER A 536 10.43 -46.42 -23.21
CA SER A 536 10.00 -47.26 -22.10
C SER A 536 8.95 -46.54 -21.25
N LYS A 537 8.06 -47.29 -20.60
CA LYS A 537 6.99 -46.72 -19.76
C LYS A 537 7.54 -45.81 -18.65
N VAL A 538 8.69 -46.18 -18.07
CA VAL A 538 9.38 -45.38 -17.05
C VAL A 538 9.92 -44.07 -17.64
N VAL A 539 10.61 -44.10 -18.79
CA VAL A 539 11.18 -42.89 -19.40
C VAL A 539 10.07 -41.96 -19.91
N SER A 540 9.05 -42.50 -20.58
CA SER A 540 7.90 -41.72 -21.02
C SER A 540 7.15 -41.08 -19.84
N SER A 541 7.11 -41.73 -18.67
CA SER A 541 6.48 -41.16 -17.46
C SER A 541 7.14 -39.86 -16.99
N ILE A 542 8.45 -39.71 -17.21
CA ILE A 542 9.21 -38.50 -16.87
C ILE A 542 8.72 -37.34 -17.73
N PHE A 543 8.70 -37.52 -19.06
CA PHE A 543 8.23 -36.49 -19.98
C PHE A 543 6.76 -36.14 -19.74
N VAL A 544 5.92 -37.14 -19.43
CA VAL A 544 4.50 -36.91 -19.09
C VAL A 544 4.35 -36.03 -17.85
N ASN A 545 5.06 -36.35 -16.76
CA ASN A 545 4.96 -35.58 -15.52
C ASN A 545 5.55 -34.17 -15.65
N ILE A 546 6.69 -34.02 -16.34
CA ILE A 546 7.28 -32.70 -16.58
C ILE A 546 6.35 -31.88 -17.47
N SER A 547 5.73 -32.46 -18.50
CA SER A 547 4.75 -31.76 -19.34
C SER A 547 3.53 -31.29 -18.55
N MET A 548 2.97 -32.15 -17.68
CA MET A 548 1.80 -31.81 -16.86
C MET A 548 2.05 -30.62 -15.93
N ASN A 549 3.20 -30.57 -15.28
CA ASN A 549 3.50 -29.53 -14.28
C ASN A 549 4.21 -28.30 -14.89
N GLY A 550 4.90 -28.48 -16.02
CA GLY A 550 5.72 -27.45 -16.67
C GLY A 550 5.02 -26.68 -17.79
N PHE A 551 3.87 -27.13 -18.29
CA PHE A 551 3.20 -26.48 -19.44
C PHE A 551 2.86 -25.00 -19.20
N VAL A 552 2.42 -24.65 -18.00
CA VAL A 552 2.14 -23.25 -17.65
C VAL A 552 3.42 -22.41 -17.68
N LEU A 553 4.53 -22.94 -17.17
CA LEU A 553 5.83 -22.26 -17.21
C LEU A 553 6.33 -22.08 -18.65
N PHE A 554 6.02 -23.03 -19.53
CA PHE A 554 6.26 -22.89 -20.97
C PHE A 554 5.45 -21.75 -21.59
N LEU A 555 4.16 -21.60 -21.24
CA LEU A 555 3.37 -20.44 -21.69
C LEU A 555 3.93 -19.12 -21.15
N LEU A 556 4.32 -19.09 -19.87
CA LEU A 556 4.96 -17.92 -19.27
C LEU A 556 6.27 -17.56 -19.99
N LEU A 557 7.06 -18.56 -20.38
CA LEU A 557 8.28 -18.36 -21.16
C LEU A 557 7.99 -17.72 -22.53
N ILE A 558 6.92 -18.13 -23.23
CA ILE A 558 6.50 -17.49 -24.49
C ILE A 558 6.17 -16.02 -24.26
N PHE A 559 5.35 -15.70 -23.25
CA PHE A 559 5.03 -14.32 -22.92
C PHE A 559 6.27 -13.51 -22.50
N GLY A 560 7.21 -14.13 -21.77
CA GLY A 560 8.49 -13.53 -21.39
C GLY A 560 9.36 -13.19 -22.59
N ILE A 561 9.42 -14.07 -23.60
CA ILE A 561 10.12 -13.83 -24.86
C ILE A 561 9.48 -12.67 -25.63
N ILE A 562 8.14 -12.65 -25.75
CA ILE A 562 7.42 -11.55 -26.41
C ILE A 562 7.70 -10.22 -25.69
N ASN A 563 7.59 -10.21 -24.36
CA ASN A 563 7.87 -9.06 -23.53
C ASN A 563 9.31 -8.55 -23.72
N MET A 564 10.29 -9.46 -23.75
CA MET A 564 11.69 -9.10 -23.96
C MET A 564 11.92 -8.50 -25.36
N HIS A 565 11.30 -9.04 -26.41
CA HIS A 565 11.37 -8.46 -27.76
C HIS A 565 10.73 -7.07 -27.82
N GLN A 566 9.60 -6.87 -27.15
CA GLN A 566 8.95 -5.55 -27.06
C GLN A 566 9.86 -4.54 -26.34
N LYS A 567 10.49 -4.95 -25.23
CA LYS A 567 11.47 -4.10 -24.52
C LYS A 567 12.68 -3.77 -25.40
N ALA A 568 13.26 -4.76 -26.08
CA ALA A 568 14.43 -4.56 -26.93
C ALA A 568 14.14 -3.68 -28.14
N MET A 569 12.97 -3.83 -28.78
CA MET A 569 12.55 -2.94 -29.87
C MET A 569 12.40 -1.49 -29.41
N CYS A 570 12.10 -1.27 -28.13
CA CYS A 570 11.92 0.06 -27.54
C CYS A 570 13.19 0.66 -26.96
N GLY A 571 14.23 -0.14 -26.71
CA GLY A 571 15.55 0.28 -26.22
C GLY A 571 16.40 1.01 -27.26
N VAL A 572 15.84 1.99 -27.99
CA VAL A 572 16.66 2.98 -28.69
C VAL A 572 17.06 4.02 -27.65
N GLU A 573 18.30 3.92 -27.14
CA GLU A 573 18.91 4.99 -26.35
C GLU A 573 18.89 6.29 -27.17
N ILE A 574 18.18 7.30 -26.69
CA ILE A 574 18.42 8.67 -27.14
C ILE A 574 19.61 9.16 -26.30
N TYR A 575 20.78 9.26 -26.92
CA TYR A 575 21.90 10.01 -26.36
C TYR A 575 21.49 11.47 -26.29
N ASP A 576 21.09 11.95 -25.11
CA ASP A 576 21.10 13.38 -24.80
C ASP A 576 22.19 13.63 -23.76
N SER A 577 23.05 14.60 -24.05
CA SER A 577 24.18 14.94 -23.21
C SER A 577 23.67 15.67 -21.96
N TYR A 578 24.12 15.19 -20.80
CA TYR A 578 23.75 15.55 -19.42
C TYR A 578 22.54 14.83 -18.82
N ASP A 579 22.87 13.69 -18.18
CA ASP A 579 22.25 13.10 -16.99
C ASP A 579 20.72 13.00 -16.93
N ILE A 580 20.22 11.92 -17.53
CA ILE A 580 19.43 10.82 -16.94
C ILE A 580 18.83 10.11 -18.16
N SER A 581 19.15 8.83 -18.34
CA SER A 581 18.64 8.00 -19.44
C SER A 581 17.12 7.86 -19.35
N GLN A 582 16.36 8.75 -19.99
CA GLN A 582 14.92 8.54 -20.19
C GLN A 582 14.75 7.47 -21.27
N THR A 583 14.66 6.21 -20.81
CA THR A 583 14.15 5.13 -21.65
C THR A 583 12.70 5.45 -22.01
N LYS A 584 12.36 5.43 -23.30
CA LYS A 584 10.97 5.50 -23.73
C LYS A 584 10.27 4.24 -23.22
N THR A 585 9.49 4.37 -22.15
CA THR A 585 8.70 3.26 -21.60
C THR A 585 7.61 2.91 -22.59
N CYS A 586 7.86 1.89 -23.41
CA CYS A 586 6.81 1.27 -24.20
C CYS A 586 5.96 0.37 -23.31
N VAL A 587 4.65 0.42 -23.51
CA VAL A 587 3.72 -0.54 -22.91
C VAL A 587 4.01 -1.92 -23.50
N THR A 588 4.60 -2.80 -22.69
CA THR A 588 4.81 -4.20 -23.06
C THR A 588 3.54 -5.02 -22.86
N VAL A 589 3.55 -6.28 -23.28
CA VAL A 589 2.47 -7.22 -22.98
C VAL A 589 2.29 -7.44 -21.48
N PHE A 590 3.38 -7.35 -20.69
CA PHE A 590 3.30 -7.43 -19.23
C PHE A 590 2.63 -6.19 -18.64
N ASP A 591 2.96 -5.00 -19.14
CA ASP A 591 2.34 -3.75 -18.68
C ASP A 591 0.87 -3.67 -19.09
N TYR A 592 0.55 -4.09 -20.33
CA TYR A 592 -0.81 -4.04 -20.85
C TYR A 592 -1.76 -5.02 -20.14
N LEU A 593 -1.30 -6.25 -19.90
CA LEU A 593 -2.14 -7.29 -19.31
C LEU A 593 -2.05 -7.32 -17.79
N GLY A 594 -0.96 -6.83 -17.18
CA GLY A 594 -0.75 -6.83 -15.73
C GLY A 594 -1.01 -8.21 -15.10
N LEU A 595 -1.78 -8.22 -14.02
CA LEU A 595 -2.26 -9.45 -13.37
C LEU A 595 -3.15 -10.33 -14.26
N GLY A 596 -3.70 -9.79 -15.36
CA GLY A 596 -4.47 -10.53 -16.36
C GLY A 596 -3.69 -11.69 -17.00
N ILE A 597 -2.36 -11.56 -17.14
CA ILE A 597 -1.50 -12.67 -17.65
C ILE A 597 -1.66 -13.90 -16.78
N SER A 598 -1.69 -13.74 -15.45
CA SER A 598 -1.86 -14.84 -14.51
C SER A 598 -3.12 -15.65 -14.82
N TYR A 599 -4.25 -14.98 -15.09
CA TYR A 599 -5.50 -15.67 -15.40
C TYR A 599 -5.47 -16.36 -16.78
N ILE A 600 -4.84 -15.73 -17.77
CA ILE A 600 -4.65 -16.32 -19.10
C ILE A 600 -3.81 -17.61 -19.01
N LEU A 601 -2.71 -17.57 -18.27
CA LEU A 601 -1.83 -18.72 -18.04
C LEU A 601 -2.57 -19.86 -17.34
N LEU A 602 -3.35 -19.54 -16.31
CA LEU A 602 -4.16 -20.53 -15.59
C LEU A 602 -5.20 -21.18 -16.52
N LEU A 603 -5.94 -20.38 -17.30
CA LEU A 603 -6.91 -20.87 -18.27
C LEU A 603 -6.23 -21.78 -19.31
N GLY A 604 -5.07 -21.36 -19.82
CA GLY A 604 -4.22 -22.18 -20.70
C GLY A 604 -3.84 -23.51 -20.07
N GLY A 605 -3.51 -23.51 -18.77
CA GLY A 605 -3.25 -24.72 -17.98
C GLY A 605 -4.44 -25.68 -17.93
N PHE A 606 -5.64 -25.19 -17.63
CA PHE A 606 -6.87 -26.01 -17.63
C PHE A 606 -7.19 -26.59 -19.01
N ILE A 607 -7.09 -25.76 -20.06
CA ILE A 607 -7.31 -26.20 -21.45
C ILE A 607 -6.31 -27.29 -21.83
N PHE A 608 -5.03 -27.10 -21.52
CA PHE A 608 -4.00 -28.11 -21.74
C PHE A 608 -4.32 -29.40 -21.00
N MET A 609 -4.62 -29.34 -19.69
CA MET A 609 -4.95 -30.51 -18.89
C MET A 609 -6.13 -31.29 -19.45
N TYR A 610 -7.15 -30.61 -19.99
CA TYR A 610 -8.30 -31.25 -20.65
C TYR A 610 -7.86 -32.08 -21.86
N PHE A 611 -7.13 -31.49 -22.81
CA PHE A 611 -6.68 -32.19 -24.01
C PHE A 611 -5.63 -33.27 -23.70
N TYR A 612 -4.74 -32.98 -22.75
CA TYR A 612 -3.64 -33.86 -22.35
C TYR A 612 -4.14 -35.16 -21.70
N THR A 613 -5.37 -35.21 -21.19
CA THR A 613 -5.97 -36.48 -20.73
C THR A 613 -5.98 -37.58 -21.80
N SER A 614 -6.02 -37.22 -23.10
CA SER A 614 -5.89 -38.17 -24.20
C SER A 614 -4.51 -38.83 -24.24
N VAL A 615 -3.46 -38.05 -24.02
CA VAL A 615 -2.07 -38.52 -23.96
C VAL A 615 -1.89 -39.42 -22.74
N LEU A 616 -2.44 -39.02 -21.58
CA LEU A 616 -2.38 -39.80 -20.35
C LEU A 616 -3.04 -41.17 -20.48
N GLN A 617 -4.16 -41.26 -21.20
CA GLN A 617 -4.81 -42.55 -21.48
C GLN A 617 -3.93 -43.46 -22.34
N ARG A 618 -3.34 -42.93 -23.42
CA ARG A 618 -2.43 -43.69 -24.29
C ARG A 618 -1.22 -44.18 -23.50
N TRP A 619 -0.60 -43.29 -22.71
CA TRP A 619 0.52 -43.64 -21.84
C TRP A 619 0.16 -44.78 -20.88
N LYS A 620 -1.00 -44.67 -20.22
CA LYS A 620 -1.44 -45.66 -19.24
C LYS A 620 -1.68 -47.05 -19.86
N ALA A 621 -2.10 -47.09 -21.12
CA ALA A 621 -2.34 -48.33 -21.87
C ALA A 621 -1.04 -49.03 -22.34
N MET A 622 0.13 -48.39 -22.21
CA MET A 622 1.41 -49.02 -22.56
C MET A 622 1.71 -50.23 -21.66
N PRO A 623 2.34 -51.29 -22.20
CA PRO A 623 2.82 -52.42 -21.40
C PRO A 623 3.85 -51.95 -20.36
N GLU A 624 3.89 -52.60 -19.20
CA GLU A 624 4.81 -52.27 -18.11
C GLU A 624 6.28 -52.45 -18.47
#